data_AF-A0A420YLW2-F1
#
_entry.id   AF-A0A420YLW2-F1
#
_cell.length_a   1.000
_cell.length_b   1.000
_cell.length_c   1.000
_cell.angle_alpha   90.00
_cell.angle_beta   90.00
_cell.angle_gamma   90.00
#
_symmetry.space_group_name_H-M   'P 1'
#
loop_
_entity.id
_entity.type
_entity.pdbx_description
1 polymer ?
#
loop_
_entity_poly.entity_id
_entity_poly.type
_entity_poly.pdbx_seq_one_letter_code
_entity_poly.pdbx_strand_id
1 'polypeptide(L)'
;MEWPFKDPDFDEQDLENVLKYDAGKSVALLRSCGSREVKRWELNTDQDWLKWFNEDPLSPSLGRRSGLGVILATRAEKTGRPNGAALQYLPFSKDIFGRIIQSFPLHGETAIVLNRSIHAEFMDIDRREEYNAIFYCCRTTSMYPGDMAISSVFYPSSGFTAAVFLGCNEGLTREITNRLRVAENSTSHPLLVIGMLVEIERKRHLRLVDDQVFTAMKQIYSSRDMESAPTTSESNGAHKYLQDSWFAITRLRSELENWKLQLELMIEHVDYLERDVFAEPCLTDSDATGSTRNSLAGLSTSSDSTLIGPELYKDLGDKPVDLESPSSKEISQIPEVDWRQHGRDTGRRIKKRLRVIMNDYDKQIRECTMAIEGLQLDTQMTWNQIGYQDAQTNLRIARDTRRDSGQMRSIAMLTMIFLPATFVSSIFSMTFFNWHPEAGEGIVSPYAWIYPVVTMVITAVVLTVWWIKTRRQQAAVFDDSDVEMNHVTHK
;
A
#
# COMPACT_ATOMS: atom_id res chain seq x y z
N MET A 1 12.84 -26.04 20.44
CA MET A 1 12.17 -24.77 20.77
C MET A 1 13.10 -24.05 21.73
N GLU A 2 14.05 -23.28 21.21
CA GLU A 2 14.89 -22.40 22.02
C GLU A 2 14.37 -20.99 21.79
N TRP A 3 13.36 -20.64 22.58
CA TRP A 3 12.87 -19.29 22.74
C TRP A 3 12.80 -19.06 24.25
N PRO A 4 13.28 -17.93 24.78
CA PRO A 4 13.75 -16.74 24.07
C PRO A 4 15.26 -16.78 23.74
N PHE A 5 15.62 -16.35 22.52
CA PHE A 5 17.01 -16.01 22.19
C PHE A 5 17.37 -14.69 22.89
N LYS A 6 18.61 -14.55 23.37
CA LYS A 6 19.16 -13.21 23.62
C LYS A 6 19.27 -12.53 22.26
N ASP A 7 18.51 -11.46 22.03
CA ASP A 7 18.65 -10.69 20.79
C ASP A 7 20.13 -10.34 20.59
N PRO A 8 20.74 -10.76 19.47
CA PRO A 8 22.16 -10.55 19.26
C PRO A 8 22.44 -9.07 19.00
N ASP A 9 23.56 -8.58 19.53
CA ASP A 9 24.23 -7.39 19.00
C ASP A 9 24.48 -7.57 17.48
N PHE A 10 24.80 -6.49 16.76
CA PHE A 10 25.12 -6.57 15.33
C PHE A 10 26.11 -7.71 15.02
N ASP A 11 25.69 -8.73 14.27
CA ASP A 11 26.58 -9.80 13.83
C ASP A 11 27.49 -9.29 12.69
N GLU A 12 28.72 -9.81 12.61
CA GLU A 12 29.64 -9.48 11.51
C GLU A 12 29.02 -9.83 10.15
N GLN A 13 28.17 -10.87 10.12
CA GLN A 13 27.41 -11.25 8.93
C GLN A 13 26.41 -10.19 8.48
N ASP A 14 25.76 -9.48 9.41
CA ASP A 14 24.82 -8.40 9.07
C ASP A 14 25.57 -7.18 8.51
N LEU A 15 26.73 -6.87 9.09
CA LEU A 15 27.58 -5.78 8.65
C LEU A 15 28.21 -6.04 7.27
N GLU A 16 28.42 -7.30 6.88
CA GLU A 16 29.08 -7.66 5.62
C GLU A 16 28.12 -8.07 4.49
N ASN A 17 27.05 -8.81 4.82
CA ASN A 17 26.18 -9.43 3.81
C ASN A 17 24.86 -8.68 3.62
N VAL A 18 24.41 -7.94 4.63
CA VAL A 18 23.09 -7.27 4.63
C VAL A 18 23.22 -5.79 4.27
N LEU A 19 24.19 -5.10 4.85
CA LEU A 19 24.42 -3.67 4.64
C LEU A 19 25.44 -3.41 3.53
N LYS A 20 25.17 -2.39 2.72
CA LYS A 20 26.06 -1.92 1.66
C LYS A 20 26.50 -0.50 1.96
N TYR A 21 27.75 -0.19 1.63
CA TYR A 21 28.38 1.07 2.03
C TYR A 21 28.71 1.88 0.78
N ASP A 22 28.22 3.12 0.73
CA ASP A 22 28.54 4.09 -0.32
C ASP A 22 28.80 5.44 0.35
N ALA A 23 29.99 6.00 0.25
CA ALA A 23 30.30 7.25 0.95
C ALA A 23 29.40 8.38 0.44
N GLY A 24 28.57 8.93 1.34
CA GLY A 24 27.56 9.93 1.02
C GLY A 24 27.57 11.10 2.01
N LYS A 25 26.80 12.13 1.68
CA LYS A 25 26.68 13.30 2.57
C LYS A 25 25.82 12.94 3.77
N SER A 26 26.17 13.42 4.94
CA SER A 26 25.36 13.23 6.15
C SER A 26 25.40 14.49 7.00
N VAL A 27 24.38 14.70 7.83
CA VAL A 27 24.30 15.88 8.69
C VAL A 27 24.06 15.44 10.12
N ALA A 28 24.95 15.81 11.04
CA ALA A 28 24.73 15.62 12.47
C ALA A 28 24.09 16.87 13.07
N LEU A 29 23.06 16.66 13.89
CA LEU A 29 22.34 17.70 14.62
C LEU A 29 22.38 17.39 16.11
N LEU A 30 22.66 18.40 16.93
CA LEU A 30 22.59 18.29 18.38
C LEU A 30 21.79 19.46 18.95
N ARG A 31 20.84 19.12 19.82
CA ARG A 31 20.06 20.10 20.57
C ARG A 31 19.97 19.68 22.03
N SER A 32 20.47 20.52 22.93
CA SER A 32 20.30 20.35 24.38
C SER A 32 18.97 20.94 24.84
N CYS A 33 18.36 20.31 25.85
CA CYS A 33 17.15 20.82 26.50
C CYS A 33 17.43 22.22 27.09
N GLY A 34 16.53 23.17 26.83
CA GLY A 34 16.65 24.57 27.28
C GLY A 34 17.50 25.48 26.38
N SER A 35 18.28 24.93 25.43
CA SER A 35 18.95 25.75 24.40
C SER A 35 18.04 25.90 23.18
N ARG A 36 17.99 27.12 22.63
CA ARG A 36 17.30 27.41 21.36
C ARG A 36 18.19 27.17 20.14
N GLU A 37 19.50 27.01 20.36
CA GLU A 37 20.49 26.80 19.31
C GLU A 37 20.58 25.30 18.95
N VAL A 38 20.48 25.01 17.65
CA VAL A 38 20.72 23.67 17.09
C VAL A 38 22.12 23.67 16.51
N LYS A 39 23.02 22.90 17.10
CA LYS A 39 24.35 22.69 16.54
C LYS A 39 24.23 21.76 15.34
N ARG A 40 24.82 22.14 14.21
CA ARG A 40 24.74 21.41 12.95
C ARG A 40 26.14 21.21 12.39
N TRP A 41 26.46 19.98 12.01
CA TRP A 41 27.70 19.62 11.33
C TRP A 41 27.37 18.91 10.02
N GLU A 42 28.04 19.31 8.94
CA GLU A 42 27.92 18.66 7.64
C GLU A 42 29.11 17.72 7.45
N LEU A 43 28.82 16.43 7.36
CA LEU A 43 29.78 15.33 7.36
C LEU A 43 29.76 14.70 5.96
N ASN A 44 30.64 15.18 5.09
CA ASN A 44 30.66 14.79 3.69
C ASN A 44 31.74 13.76 3.38
N THR A 45 32.85 13.79 4.13
CA THR A 45 33.99 12.89 3.95
C THR A 45 34.28 12.11 5.20
N ASP A 46 34.97 10.98 5.03
CA ASP A 46 35.41 10.13 6.15
C ASP A 46 36.32 10.88 7.14
N GLN A 47 37.08 11.88 6.66
CA GLN A 47 37.91 12.73 7.51
C GLN A 47 37.06 13.68 8.39
N ASP A 48 35.94 14.18 7.88
CA ASP A 48 35.01 15.02 8.65
C ASP A 48 34.38 14.22 9.79
N TRP A 49 34.02 12.96 9.51
CA TRP A 49 33.54 12.01 10.52
C TRP A 49 34.58 11.78 11.62
N LEU A 50 35.83 11.51 11.25
CA LEU A 50 36.91 11.30 12.24
C LEU A 50 37.17 12.55 13.09
N LYS A 51 37.15 13.75 12.51
CA LYS A 51 37.25 15.01 13.27
C LYS A 51 36.10 15.16 14.25
N TRP A 52 34.87 14.91 13.80
CA TRP A 52 33.69 14.99 14.63
C TRP A 52 33.72 14.00 15.79
N PHE A 53 34.17 12.76 15.57
CA PHE A 53 34.37 11.79 16.66
C PHE A 53 35.46 12.21 17.64
N ASN A 54 36.55 12.82 17.17
CA ASN A 54 37.64 13.29 18.04
C ASN A 54 37.25 14.50 18.89
N GLU A 55 36.35 15.35 18.38
CA GLU A 55 35.79 16.48 19.13
C GLU A 55 34.78 16.04 20.20
N ASP A 56 34.34 14.77 20.17
CA ASP A 56 33.33 14.14 21.02
C ASP A 56 32.19 15.10 21.45
N PRO A 57 31.43 15.64 20.48
CA PRO A 57 30.39 16.64 20.75
C PRO A 57 29.22 16.07 21.55
N LEU A 58 29.16 14.75 21.74
CA LEU A 58 28.11 14.04 22.47
C LEU A 58 28.46 13.79 23.94
N SER A 59 29.74 13.73 24.31
CA SER A 59 30.20 13.63 25.71
C SER A 59 29.59 14.62 26.71
N PRO A 60 29.27 15.89 26.36
CA PRO A 60 28.66 16.81 27.33
C PRO A 60 27.19 16.47 27.61
N SER A 61 26.54 15.76 26.69
CA SER A 61 25.11 15.43 26.71
C SER A 61 24.83 13.99 27.11
N LEU A 62 25.76 13.06 26.86
CA LEU A 62 25.70 11.69 27.39
C LEU A 62 25.86 11.74 28.91
N GLY A 63 24.75 11.68 29.65
CA GLY A 63 24.76 11.52 31.11
C GLY A 63 24.63 12.79 31.96
N ARG A 64 24.72 14.01 31.39
CA ARG A 64 24.65 15.26 32.18
C ARG A 64 23.51 16.22 31.83
N ARG A 65 22.96 16.16 30.60
CA ARG A 65 21.89 17.07 30.17
C ARG A 65 20.92 16.36 29.24
N SER A 66 19.62 16.55 29.49
CA SER A 66 18.57 16.16 28.55
C SER A 66 18.78 16.84 27.19
N GLY A 67 18.46 16.13 26.12
CA GLY A 67 18.68 16.62 24.77
C GLY A 67 18.47 15.55 23.71
N LEU A 68 18.72 15.94 22.48
CA LEU A 68 18.52 15.11 21.31
C LEU A 68 19.69 15.28 20.34
N GLY A 69 20.38 14.18 20.05
CA GLY A 69 21.35 14.06 18.98
C GLY A 69 20.75 13.25 17.82
N VAL A 70 20.78 13.79 16.60
CA VAL A 70 20.28 13.10 15.41
C VAL A 70 21.33 13.12 14.30
N ILE A 71 21.67 11.96 13.76
CA ILE A 71 22.41 11.82 12.51
C ILE A 71 21.41 11.65 11.38
N LEU A 72 21.46 12.53 10.38
CA LEU A 72 20.63 12.49 9.19
C LEU A 72 21.50 11.98 8.03
N ALA A 73 21.28 10.72 7.66
CA ALA A 73 22.01 10.03 6.62
C ALA A 73 21.30 10.20 5.28
N THR A 74 22.01 10.64 4.23
CA THR A 74 21.38 10.81 2.92
C THR A 74 20.98 9.49 2.26
N ARG A 75 19.95 9.56 1.43
CA ARG A 75 19.54 8.45 0.56
C ARG A 75 20.58 8.22 -0.54
N ALA A 76 20.98 6.97 -0.75
CA ALA A 76 21.81 6.58 -1.89
C ALA A 76 20.97 6.50 -3.18
N GLU A 77 21.22 7.35 -4.18
CA GLU A 77 20.40 7.45 -5.40
C GLU A 77 20.80 6.43 -6.51
N LYS A 78 21.81 5.57 -6.29
CA LYS A 78 22.49 4.80 -7.37
C LYS A 78 21.74 3.60 -7.96
N THR A 79 20.48 3.31 -7.63
CA THR A 79 19.83 2.07 -8.09
C THR A 79 18.89 2.29 -9.27
N GLY A 80 19.24 1.75 -10.44
CA GLY A 80 18.35 1.55 -11.60
C GLY A 80 17.28 0.45 -11.40
N ARG A 81 16.82 0.22 -10.16
CA ARG A 81 15.66 -0.63 -9.88
C ARG A 81 14.39 0.24 -9.91
N PRO A 82 13.26 -0.29 -10.39
CA PRO A 82 12.04 0.49 -10.60
C PRO A 82 11.39 1.01 -9.30
N ASN A 83 11.72 0.44 -8.15
CA ASN A 83 11.16 0.82 -6.85
C ASN A 83 12.27 1.25 -5.90
N GLY A 84 12.52 2.56 -5.78
CA GLY A 84 13.08 3.25 -4.62
C GLY A 84 14.45 2.79 -4.07
N ALA A 85 15.36 3.75 -3.83
CA ALA A 85 16.65 3.51 -3.18
C ALA A 85 16.57 2.54 -1.99
N ALA A 86 17.25 1.40 -2.07
CA ALA A 86 17.29 0.45 -0.97
C ALA A 86 18.01 1.09 0.22
N LEU A 87 17.31 1.25 1.35
CA LEU A 87 17.88 1.64 2.64
C LEU A 87 18.99 0.67 3.14
N GLN A 88 19.22 -0.43 2.44
CA GLN A 88 20.40 -1.29 2.57
C GLN A 88 21.71 -0.55 2.24
N TYR A 89 21.67 0.48 1.38
CA TYR A 89 22.83 1.31 1.07
C TYR A 89 22.93 2.45 2.07
N LEU A 90 23.92 2.36 2.95
CA LEU A 90 24.25 3.35 3.94
C LEU A 90 25.24 4.38 3.37
N PRO A 91 25.07 5.68 3.66
CA PRO A 91 25.93 6.75 3.17
C PRO A 91 27.26 6.85 3.94
N PHE A 92 27.78 5.73 4.44
CA PHE A 92 28.95 5.66 5.31
C PHE A 92 29.93 4.60 4.81
N SER A 93 31.21 4.73 5.14
CA SER A 93 32.16 3.61 5.08
C SER A 93 31.89 2.62 6.23
N LYS A 94 32.25 1.34 6.04
CA LYS A 94 32.10 0.28 7.05
C LYS A 94 32.75 0.67 8.37
N ASP A 95 33.94 1.25 8.32
CA ASP A 95 34.71 1.68 9.50
C ASP A 95 34.02 2.80 10.28
N ILE A 96 33.38 3.74 9.56
CA ILE A 96 32.63 4.84 10.17
C ILE A 96 31.35 4.32 10.79
N PHE A 97 30.64 3.44 10.10
CA PHE A 97 29.42 2.85 10.63
C PHE A 97 29.70 2.04 11.91
N GLY A 98 30.81 1.30 11.97
CA GLY A 98 31.26 0.63 13.20
C GLY A 98 31.49 1.62 14.35
N ARG A 99 32.07 2.79 14.09
CA ARG A 99 32.22 3.86 15.10
C ARG A 99 30.88 4.52 15.46
N ILE A 100 29.95 4.65 14.51
CA ILE A 100 28.59 5.11 14.79
C ILE A 100 27.90 4.14 15.75
N ILE A 101 27.98 2.83 15.52
CA ILE A 101 27.42 1.81 16.42
C ILE A 101 28.04 1.87 17.83
N GLN A 102 29.33 2.20 17.94
CA GLN A 102 29.97 2.35 19.25
C GLN A 102 29.55 3.61 20.00
N SER A 103 29.36 4.72 19.28
CA SER A 103 28.98 6.03 19.86
C SER A 103 27.48 6.17 20.09
N PHE A 104 26.67 5.57 19.22
CA PHE A 104 25.24 5.37 19.32
C PHE A 104 25.03 3.86 19.34
N PRO A 105 24.80 3.21 20.49
CA PRO A 105 24.59 1.76 20.54
C PRO A 105 23.31 1.41 19.78
N LEU A 106 23.40 1.22 18.47
CA LEU A 106 22.28 0.81 17.66
C LEU A 106 22.01 -0.67 17.97
N HIS A 107 20.75 -1.05 18.04
CA HIS A 107 20.38 -2.45 18.25
C HIS A 107 20.50 -3.24 16.92
N GLY A 108 20.89 -4.53 16.99
CA GLY A 108 21.09 -5.41 15.82
C GLY A 108 19.84 -5.56 14.93
N GLU A 109 18.66 -5.49 15.53
CA GLU A 109 17.36 -5.43 14.81
C GLU A 109 17.29 -4.32 13.75
N THR A 110 18.10 -3.26 13.89
CA THR A 110 18.20 -2.23 12.86
C THR A 110 18.61 -2.83 11.50
N ALA A 111 19.55 -3.78 11.46
CA ALA A 111 19.95 -4.44 10.22
C ALA A 111 18.81 -5.29 9.63
N ILE A 112 18.06 -5.98 10.49
CA ILE A 112 16.93 -6.83 10.12
C ILE A 112 15.82 -5.98 9.50
N VAL A 113 15.43 -4.90 10.17
CA VAL A 113 14.42 -3.93 9.70
C VAL A 113 14.85 -3.30 8.39
N LEU A 114 16.13 -2.96 8.23
CA LEU A 114 16.64 -2.37 6.98
C LEU A 114 16.57 -3.32 5.79
N ASN A 115 16.68 -4.63 6.02
CA ASN A 115 16.70 -5.64 4.99
C ASN A 115 15.33 -6.21 4.63
N ARG A 116 14.51 -6.52 5.65
CA ARG A 116 13.38 -7.45 5.51
C ARG A 116 12.03 -6.80 5.25
N SER A 117 11.84 -5.51 5.51
CA SER A 117 10.48 -4.97 5.59
C SER A 117 10.00 -4.36 4.26
N ILE A 118 8.97 -4.99 3.70
CA ILE A 118 8.07 -4.39 2.70
C ILE A 118 7.10 -3.43 3.41
N HIS A 119 6.66 -3.82 4.61
CA HIS A 119 5.69 -3.09 5.43
C HIS A 119 6.39 -2.13 6.41
N ALA A 120 5.62 -1.17 6.91
CA ALA A 120 6.07 -0.29 7.96
C ALA A 120 6.03 -0.99 9.34
N GLU A 121 7.01 -0.72 10.18
CA GLU A 121 7.22 -1.40 11.45
C GLU A 121 7.73 -0.41 12.50
N PHE A 122 7.26 -0.56 13.73
CA PHE A 122 7.74 0.13 14.93
C PHE A 122 8.03 -0.92 15.98
N MET A 123 9.24 -0.88 16.53
CA MET A 123 9.69 -1.75 17.60
C MET A 123 10.30 -0.91 18.72
N ASP A 124 9.85 -1.18 19.95
CA ASP A 124 10.48 -0.77 21.19
C ASP A 124 11.15 -1.98 21.85
N ILE A 125 12.40 -1.80 22.27
CA ILE A 125 13.22 -2.85 22.87
C ILE A 125 13.75 -2.28 24.19
N ASP A 126 13.12 -2.68 25.29
CA ASP A 126 13.51 -2.26 26.64
C ASP A 126 14.69 -3.10 27.14
N ARG A 127 15.86 -2.47 27.27
CA ARG A 127 17.10 -3.07 27.79
C ARG A 127 17.62 -2.30 28.99
N ARG A 128 16.71 -1.78 29.82
CA ARG A 128 17.06 -1.03 31.04
C ARG A 128 17.90 -1.84 32.03
N GLU A 129 17.70 -3.16 32.11
CA GLU A 129 18.44 -4.04 33.04
C GLU A 129 19.92 -4.20 32.66
N GLU A 130 20.24 -4.27 31.36
CA GLU A 130 21.60 -4.55 30.88
C GLU A 130 22.37 -3.26 30.55
N TYR A 131 21.70 -2.25 29.96
CA TYR A 131 22.35 -1.07 29.40
C TYR A 131 21.77 0.27 29.89
N ASN A 132 20.75 0.25 30.77
CA ASN A 132 20.00 1.45 31.19
C ASN A 132 19.57 2.31 29.99
N ALA A 133 19.10 1.66 28.93
CA ALA A 133 18.69 2.29 27.69
C ALA A 133 17.47 1.59 27.09
N ILE A 134 16.66 2.35 26.35
CA ILE A 134 15.55 1.83 25.56
C ILE A 134 15.87 2.08 24.09
N PHE A 135 15.81 1.04 23.28
CA PHE A 135 16.06 1.11 21.84
C PHE A 135 14.74 1.19 21.08
N TYR A 136 14.73 1.97 20.00
CA TYR A 136 13.61 2.07 19.09
C TYR A 136 14.08 1.89 17.67
N CYS A 137 13.39 1.05 16.91
CA CYS A 137 13.56 0.96 15.47
C CYS A 137 12.22 1.25 14.81
N CYS A 138 12.20 2.11 13.79
CA CYS A 138 11.01 2.33 13.00
C CYS A 138 11.35 2.47 11.53
N ARG A 139 10.56 1.82 10.67
CA ARG A 139 10.70 1.87 9.23
C ARG A 139 9.37 2.15 8.58
N THR A 140 9.43 2.92 7.51
CA THR A 140 8.28 3.22 6.65
C THR A 140 8.22 2.25 5.48
N THR A 141 7.05 2.12 4.86
CA THR A 141 6.84 1.14 3.77
C THR A 141 7.81 1.36 2.62
N SER A 142 8.39 0.26 2.11
CA SER A 142 9.28 0.26 0.95
C SER A 142 8.53 0.05 -0.37
N MET A 143 7.20 -0.07 -0.30
CA MET A 143 6.36 -0.26 -1.50
C MET A 143 6.36 0.97 -2.40
N TYR A 144 6.51 2.15 -1.81
CA TYR A 144 6.49 3.44 -2.50
C TYR A 144 7.85 4.13 -2.39
N PRO A 145 8.25 4.93 -3.40
CA PRO A 145 9.51 5.65 -3.35
C PRO A 145 9.52 6.65 -2.20
N GLY A 146 10.68 6.82 -1.56
CA GLY A 146 10.82 7.73 -0.43
C GLY A 146 10.80 7.06 0.94
N ASP A 147 11.06 5.75 1.01
CA ASP A 147 11.21 4.97 2.25
C ASP A 147 12.30 5.49 3.18
N MET A 148 12.03 5.49 4.47
CA MET A 148 12.89 6.00 5.53
C MET A 148 12.91 5.00 6.68
N ALA A 149 14.00 5.00 7.42
CA ALA A 149 14.13 4.26 8.67
C ALA A 149 14.79 5.14 9.73
N ILE A 150 14.46 4.87 10.99
CA ILE A 150 15.07 5.49 12.15
C ILE A 150 15.45 4.40 13.13
N SER A 151 16.66 4.52 13.69
CA SER A 151 17.09 3.75 14.85
C SER A 151 17.48 4.75 15.92
N SER A 152 16.94 4.60 17.14
CA SER A 152 17.21 5.55 18.21
C SER A 152 17.35 4.86 19.56
N VAL A 153 18.15 5.47 20.42
CA VAL A 153 18.47 5.04 21.77
C VAL A 153 18.05 6.14 22.72
N PHE A 154 17.37 5.77 23.79
CA PHE A 154 16.99 6.69 24.86
C PHE A 154 17.63 6.28 26.17
N TYR A 155 18.23 7.25 26.87
CA TYR A 155 18.86 7.06 28.17
C TYR A 155 17.98 7.67 29.28
N PRO A 156 17.25 6.85 30.06
CA PRO A 156 16.39 7.34 31.15
C PRO A 156 17.15 8.06 32.26
N SER A 157 18.46 7.82 32.40
CA SER A 157 19.31 8.48 33.40
C SER A 157 19.52 9.98 33.13
N SER A 158 19.54 10.37 31.85
CA SER A 158 19.87 11.74 31.43
C SER A 158 18.76 12.44 30.65
N GLY A 159 17.74 11.70 30.21
CA GLY A 159 16.72 12.22 29.28
C GLY A 159 17.30 12.52 27.89
N PHE A 160 18.47 11.96 27.57
CA PHE A 160 19.11 12.14 26.27
C PHE A 160 18.64 11.08 25.27
N THR A 161 18.29 11.52 24.07
CA THR A 161 17.93 10.64 22.95
C THR A 161 18.98 10.77 21.85
N ALA A 162 19.44 9.63 21.33
CA ALA A 162 20.45 9.55 20.29
C ALA A 162 19.83 8.79 19.11
N ALA A 163 19.69 9.40 17.93
CA ALA A 163 18.97 8.80 16.80
C ALA A 163 19.77 8.87 15.50
N VAL A 164 19.62 7.86 14.66
CA VAL A 164 20.14 7.78 13.30
C VAL A 164 18.96 7.64 12.35
N PHE A 165 18.78 8.64 11.49
CA PHE A 165 17.75 8.72 10.48
C PHE A 165 18.35 8.37 9.12
N LEU A 166 17.80 7.38 8.45
CA LEU A 166 18.29 6.81 7.20
C LEU A 166 17.30 7.14 6.06
N GLY A 167 17.84 7.45 4.88
CA GLY A 167 17.05 7.74 3.68
C GLY A 167 16.58 9.19 3.56
N CYS A 168 17.28 10.13 4.18
CA CYS A 168 16.94 11.54 4.13
C CYS A 168 17.32 12.18 2.78
N ASN A 169 16.40 12.92 2.18
CA ASN A 169 16.70 13.83 1.08
C ASN A 169 17.03 15.22 1.63
N GLU A 170 17.71 16.09 0.86
CA GLU A 170 18.06 17.44 1.34
C GLU A 170 16.85 18.26 1.81
N GLY A 171 15.71 18.12 1.13
CA GLY A 171 14.45 18.76 1.54
C GLY A 171 13.96 18.27 2.90
N LEU A 172 14.10 16.96 3.16
CA LEU A 172 13.73 16.35 4.43
C LEU A 172 14.67 16.81 5.56
N THR A 173 15.97 16.85 5.29
CA THR A 173 16.98 17.35 6.24
C THR A 173 16.65 18.77 6.69
N ARG A 174 16.23 19.65 5.76
CA ARG A 174 15.78 21.01 6.08
C ARG A 174 14.49 21.01 6.90
N GLU A 175 13.51 20.18 6.55
CA GLU A 175 12.26 20.06 7.30
C GLU A 175 12.50 19.58 8.74
N ILE A 176 13.31 18.55 8.94
CA ILE A 176 13.67 18.02 10.27
C ILE A 176 14.45 19.06 11.07
N THR A 177 15.44 19.73 10.46
CA THR A 177 16.21 20.80 11.14
C THR A 177 15.28 21.93 11.62
N ASN A 178 14.32 22.35 10.78
CA ASN A 178 13.37 23.40 11.15
C ASN A 178 12.42 22.95 12.26
N ARG A 179 11.91 21.72 12.21
CA ARG A 179 11.07 21.15 13.28
C ARG A 179 11.84 21.04 14.59
N LEU A 180 13.10 20.61 14.53
CA LEU A 180 13.99 20.57 15.69
C LEU A 180 14.25 21.97 16.24
N ARG A 181 14.36 23.01 15.41
CA ARG A 181 14.54 24.41 15.87
C ARG A 181 13.32 24.94 16.63
N VAL A 182 12.11 24.52 16.26
CA VAL A 182 10.85 24.92 16.91
C VAL A 182 10.51 24.04 18.12
N ALA A 183 11.07 22.84 18.22
CA ALA A 183 10.88 21.95 19.36
C ALA A 183 11.60 22.49 20.61
N GLU A 184 10.90 23.28 21.44
CA GLU A 184 11.43 23.89 22.67
C GLU A 184 11.84 22.84 23.71
N ASN A 185 10.95 22.53 24.66
CA ASN A 185 11.22 21.57 25.74
C ASN A 185 10.84 20.13 25.36
N SER A 186 10.44 19.92 24.10
CA SER A 186 10.01 18.61 23.60
C SER A 186 11.15 17.64 23.29
N THR A 187 12.41 18.11 23.32
CA THR A 187 13.59 17.27 23.06
C THR A 187 13.83 16.19 24.11
N SER A 188 13.19 16.29 25.28
CA SER A 188 13.32 15.35 26.39
C SER A 188 12.53 14.04 26.18
N HIS A 189 11.67 13.97 25.15
CA HIS A 189 10.84 12.78 24.90
C HIS A 189 11.41 11.94 23.74
N PRO A 190 11.61 10.62 23.92
CA PRO A 190 12.23 9.77 22.90
C PRO A 190 11.43 9.68 21.60
N LEU A 191 10.10 9.60 21.71
CA LEU A 191 9.21 9.57 20.55
C LEU A 191 9.09 10.91 19.80
N LEU A 192 9.84 11.97 20.16
CA LEU A 192 9.82 13.20 19.37
C LEU A 192 10.31 12.94 17.93
N VAL A 193 11.45 12.25 17.78
CA VAL A 193 12.05 12.00 16.44
C VAL A 193 11.18 11.03 15.63
N ILE A 194 10.64 10.02 16.30
CA ILE A 194 9.69 9.07 15.70
C ILE A 194 8.40 9.80 15.31
N GLY A 195 7.90 10.71 16.15
CA GLY A 195 6.76 11.58 15.83
C GLY A 195 7.02 12.50 14.64
N MET A 196 8.26 12.96 14.43
CA MET A 196 8.62 13.68 13.20
C MET A 196 8.51 12.77 11.98
N LEU A 197 9.04 11.54 12.06
CA LEU A 197 8.92 10.53 11.00
C LEU A 197 7.44 10.27 10.68
N VAL A 198 6.58 10.10 11.70
CA VAL A 198 5.14 9.88 11.55
C VAL A 198 4.47 11.02 10.77
N GLU A 199 4.82 12.27 11.04
CA GLU A 199 4.26 13.42 10.33
C GLU A 199 4.74 13.52 8.88
N ILE A 200 5.99 13.15 8.61
CA ILE A 200 6.53 13.09 7.26
C ILE A 200 5.81 11.97 6.48
N GLU A 201 5.65 10.81 7.11
CA GLU A 201 5.00 9.64 6.53
C GLU A 201 3.52 9.90 6.24
N ARG A 202 2.81 10.58 7.16
CA ARG A 202 1.43 11.04 6.95
C ARG A 202 1.31 11.89 5.68
N LYS A 203 2.22 12.86 5.47
CA LYS A 203 2.19 13.68 4.25
C LYS A 203 2.43 12.85 2.99
N ARG A 204 3.26 11.82 3.07
CA ARG A 204 3.55 10.90 1.96
C ARG A 204 2.31 10.07 1.62
N HIS A 205 1.70 9.42 2.60
CA HIS A 205 0.51 8.61 2.41
C HIS A 205 -0.69 9.41 1.90
N LEU A 206 -0.95 10.60 2.44
CA LEU A 206 -2.07 11.45 1.97
C LEU A 206 -1.96 11.75 0.48
N ARG A 207 -0.77 12.12 -0.01
CA ARG A 207 -0.55 12.38 -1.43
C ARG A 207 -0.75 11.14 -2.30
N LEU A 208 -0.32 9.98 -1.82
CA LEU A 208 -0.49 8.71 -2.53
C LEU A 208 -1.97 8.33 -2.63
N VAL A 209 -2.74 8.52 -1.55
CA VAL A 209 -4.19 8.25 -1.57
C VAL A 209 -4.89 9.17 -2.54
N ASP A 210 -4.64 10.47 -2.46
CA ASP A 210 -5.23 11.45 -3.38
C ASP A 210 -4.96 11.08 -4.85
N ASP A 211 -3.71 10.74 -5.19
CA ASP A 211 -3.30 10.39 -6.56
C ASP A 211 -3.94 9.09 -7.07
N GLN A 212 -3.94 8.04 -6.25
CA GLN A 212 -4.48 6.73 -6.62
C GLN A 212 -6.01 6.78 -6.72
N VAL A 213 -6.69 7.41 -5.75
CA VAL A 213 -8.15 7.58 -5.76
C VAL A 213 -8.58 8.43 -6.95
N PHE A 214 -7.88 9.53 -7.24
CA PHE A 214 -8.16 10.37 -8.40
C PHE A 214 -8.01 9.58 -9.71
N THR A 215 -6.95 8.79 -9.85
CA THR A 215 -6.71 7.95 -11.03
C THR A 215 -7.83 6.93 -11.23
N ALA A 216 -8.25 6.24 -10.16
CA ALA A 216 -9.37 5.30 -10.23
C ALA A 216 -10.70 5.98 -10.58
N MET A 217 -11.00 7.12 -9.97
CA MET A 217 -12.23 7.87 -10.29
C MET A 217 -12.25 8.28 -11.77
N LYS A 218 -11.12 8.81 -12.28
CA LYS A 218 -11.00 9.19 -13.69
C LYS A 218 -11.28 8.01 -14.63
N GLN A 219 -10.84 6.81 -14.27
CA GLN A 219 -11.10 5.61 -15.07
C GLN A 219 -12.57 5.22 -15.09
N ILE A 220 -13.25 5.25 -13.93
CA ILE A 220 -14.70 4.97 -13.83
C ILE A 220 -15.51 5.97 -14.67
N TYR A 221 -15.11 7.24 -14.72
CA TYR A 221 -15.77 8.20 -15.60
C TYR A 221 -15.54 7.87 -17.08
N SER A 222 -14.31 7.53 -17.46
CA SER A 222 -13.99 7.20 -18.85
C SER A 222 -14.64 5.90 -19.35
N SER A 223 -14.87 4.91 -18.48
CA SER A 223 -15.58 3.68 -18.86
C SER A 223 -17.05 3.95 -19.15
N ARG A 224 -17.68 4.89 -18.43
CA ARG A 224 -19.07 5.28 -18.65
C ARG A 224 -19.31 6.04 -19.96
N ASP A 225 -18.35 6.85 -20.41
CA ASP A 225 -18.50 7.61 -21.66
C ASP A 225 -18.32 6.75 -22.92
N MET A 226 -17.75 5.54 -22.81
CA MET A 226 -17.54 4.62 -23.93
C MET A 226 -18.83 3.85 -24.29
N GLU A 227 -19.89 4.56 -24.70
CA GLU A 227 -21.12 3.94 -25.25
C GLU A 227 -20.93 3.34 -26.66
N SER A 228 -19.80 3.60 -27.32
CA SER A 228 -19.48 3.02 -28.63
C SER A 228 -18.69 1.72 -28.48
N ALA A 229 -19.24 0.64 -29.02
CA ALA A 229 -18.70 -0.73 -28.98
C ALA A 229 -17.18 -0.77 -29.24
N PRO A 230 -16.35 -1.08 -28.22
CA PRO A 230 -14.91 -1.20 -28.39
C PRO A 230 -14.58 -2.48 -29.16
N THR A 231 -13.54 -2.41 -29.98
CA THR A 231 -12.97 -3.60 -30.60
C THR A 231 -12.41 -4.55 -29.53
N THR A 232 -12.38 -5.85 -29.80
CA THR A 232 -11.93 -6.90 -28.85
C THR A 232 -10.53 -6.66 -28.27
N SER A 233 -9.67 -5.87 -28.91
CA SER A 233 -8.34 -5.53 -28.39
C SER A 233 -8.35 -4.36 -27.38
N GLU A 234 -9.23 -3.37 -27.57
CA GLU A 234 -9.33 -2.18 -26.70
C GLU A 234 -10.02 -2.52 -25.37
N SER A 235 -11.01 -3.42 -25.42
CA SER A 235 -11.70 -3.96 -24.23
C SER A 235 -10.73 -4.66 -23.27
N ASN A 236 -9.79 -5.46 -23.81
CA ASN A 236 -8.81 -6.19 -22.99
C ASN A 236 -7.80 -5.26 -22.31
N GLY A 237 -7.39 -4.17 -22.98
CA GLY A 237 -6.51 -3.16 -22.40
C GLY A 237 -7.20 -2.40 -21.26
N ALA A 238 -8.41 -1.89 -21.50
CA ALA A 238 -9.18 -1.15 -20.50
C ALA A 238 -9.43 -1.96 -19.22
N HIS A 239 -9.78 -3.24 -19.37
CA HIS A 239 -10.00 -4.13 -18.23
C HIS A 239 -8.72 -4.34 -17.40
N LYS A 240 -7.57 -4.49 -18.06
CA LYS A 240 -6.27 -4.62 -17.39
C LYS A 240 -5.92 -3.37 -16.57
N TYR A 241 -6.12 -2.17 -17.12
CA TYR A 241 -5.84 -0.92 -16.39
C TYR A 241 -6.73 -0.74 -15.16
N LEU A 242 -8.01 -1.12 -15.26
CA LEU A 242 -8.95 -1.03 -14.14
C LEU A 242 -8.60 -2.02 -13.02
N GLN A 243 -8.15 -3.22 -13.41
CA GLN A 243 -7.61 -4.21 -12.50
C GLN A 243 -6.32 -3.73 -11.81
N ASP A 244 -5.40 -3.11 -12.56
CA ASP A 244 -4.15 -2.57 -12.02
C ASP A 244 -4.44 -1.47 -10.98
N SER A 245 -5.37 -0.56 -11.26
CA SER A 245 -5.82 0.47 -10.30
C SER A 245 -6.48 -0.14 -9.06
N TRP A 246 -7.31 -1.17 -9.23
CA TRP A 246 -7.93 -1.88 -8.11
C TRP A 246 -6.88 -2.51 -7.18
N PHE A 247 -5.88 -3.19 -7.74
CA PHE A 247 -4.77 -3.75 -6.97
C PHE A 247 -3.96 -2.66 -6.27
N ALA A 248 -3.67 -1.55 -6.94
CA ALA A 248 -2.91 -0.44 -6.37
C ALA A 248 -3.60 0.19 -5.16
N ILE A 249 -4.91 0.50 -5.25
CA ILE A 249 -5.67 1.07 -4.13
C ILE A 249 -5.84 0.05 -3.01
N THR A 250 -6.10 -1.21 -3.32
CA THR A 250 -6.21 -2.27 -2.31
C THR A 250 -4.92 -2.44 -1.53
N ARG A 251 -3.79 -2.44 -2.23
CA ARG A 251 -2.46 -2.49 -1.62
C ARG A 251 -2.20 -1.25 -0.75
N LEU A 252 -2.52 -0.07 -1.24
CA LEU A 252 -2.39 1.17 -0.47
C LEU A 252 -3.24 1.12 0.81
N ARG A 253 -4.51 0.71 0.73
CA ARG A 253 -5.39 0.55 1.90
C ARG A 253 -4.77 -0.35 2.96
N SER A 254 -4.23 -1.51 2.56
CA SER A 254 -3.58 -2.44 3.47
C SER A 254 -2.35 -1.82 4.15
N GLU A 255 -1.55 -1.02 3.44
CA GLU A 255 -0.43 -0.30 4.05
C GLU A 255 -0.88 0.77 5.05
N LEU A 256 -1.98 1.48 4.78
CA LEU A 256 -2.56 2.45 5.72
C LEU A 256 -3.07 1.76 6.99
N GLU A 257 -3.71 0.60 6.85
CA GLU A 257 -4.16 -0.23 7.98
C GLU A 257 -2.97 -0.72 8.80
N ASN A 258 -1.92 -1.22 8.15
CA ASN A 258 -0.68 -1.63 8.82
C ASN A 258 -0.02 -0.47 9.57
N TRP A 259 0.08 0.70 8.94
CA TRP A 259 0.64 1.88 9.59
C TRP A 259 -0.20 2.36 10.77
N LYS A 260 -1.53 2.29 10.66
CA LYS A 260 -2.45 2.60 11.76
C LYS A 260 -2.16 1.72 12.98
N LEU A 261 -1.94 0.41 12.79
CA LEU A 261 -1.55 -0.50 13.87
C LEU A 261 -0.23 -0.06 14.54
N GLN A 262 0.76 0.37 13.75
CA GLN A 262 2.01 0.90 14.30
C GLN A 262 1.80 2.17 15.12
N LEU A 263 0.87 3.05 14.72
CA LEU A 263 0.51 4.24 15.51
C LEU A 263 -0.16 3.88 16.83
N GLU A 264 -0.97 2.81 16.88
CA GLU A 264 -1.57 2.32 18.11
C GLU A 264 -0.50 1.81 19.08
N LEU A 265 0.48 1.04 18.59
CA LEU A 265 1.65 0.61 19.38
C LEU A 265 2.45 1.81 19.90
N MET A 266 2.68 2.84 19.08
CA MET A 266 3.35 4.07 19.54
C MET A 266 2.55 4.78 20.63
N ILE A 267 1.22 4.79 20.57
CA ILE A 267 0.36 5.39 21.60
C ILE A 267 0.43 4.61 22.91
N GLU A 268 0.40 3.28 22.84
CA GLU A 268 0.59 2.40 24.00
C GLU A 268 1.97 2.61 24.61
N HIS A 269 3.00 2.76 23.78
CA HIS A 269 4.34 3.03 24.24
C HIS A 269 4.48 4.41 24.92
N VAL A 270 3.75 5.44 24.47
CA VAL A 270 3.68 6.71 25.22
C VAL A 270 3.11 6.48 26.62
N ASP A 271 2.07 5.67 26.75
CA ASP A 271 1.46 5.36 28.05
C ASP A 271 2.41 4.59 28.96
N TYR A 272 3.17 3.64 28.41
CA TYR A 272 4.23 2.95 29.11
C TYR A 272 5.32 3.92 29.60
N LEU A 273 5.82 4.81 28.75
CA LEU A 273 6.83 5.81 29.13
C LEU A 273 6.34 6.76 30.23
N GLU A 274 5.08 7.20 30.14
CA GLU A 274 4.46 8.06 31.16
C GLU A 274 4.40 7.36 32.53
N ARG A 275 4.15 6.04 32.57
CA ARG A 275 4.03 5.24 33.79
C ARG A 275 5.38 4.81 34.39
N ASP A 276 6.30 4.33 33.56
CA ASP A 276 7.47 3.59 34.05
C ASP A 276 8.78 4.39 34.00
N VAL A 277 8.86 5.40 33.12
CA VAL A 277 10.09 6.18 32.90
C VAL A 277 9.94 7.59 33.48
N PHE A 278 8.82 8.24 33.19
CA PHE A 278 8.56 9.61 33.60
C PHE A 278 7.77 9.73 34.90
N ALA A 279 7.40 8.62 35.55
CA ALA A 279 6.81 8.70 36.89
C ALA A 279 7.75 9.41 37.87
N GLU A 280 7.15 10.22 38.74
CA GLU A 280 7.86 10.75 39.90
C GLU A 280 8.27 9.56 40.78
N PRO A 281 9.50 9.56 41.36
CA PRO A 281 9.83 8.59 42.37
C PRO A 281 8.78 8.70 43.47
N CYS A 282 8.00 7.64 43.73
CA CYS A 282 7.16 7.59 44.91
C CYS A 282 8.08 7.84 46.11
N LEU A 283 7.88 8.97 46.80
CA LEU A 283 8.46 9.19 48.11
C LEU A 283 7.96 8.05 49.00
N THR A 284 8.82 7.05 49.23
CA THR A 284 8.53 5.98 50.16
C THR A 284 8.38 6.57 51.55
N ASP A 285 7.26 6.23 52.18
CA ASP A 285 6.90 6.54 53.55
C ASP A 285 8.06 6.40 54.54
N SER A 286 8.53 7.52 55.06
CA SER A 286 9.12 7.59 56.39
C SER A 286 8.69 8.90 57.03
N ASP A 287 7.39 8.98 57.38
CA ASP A 287 6.89 9.79 58.50
C ASP A 287 5.42 9.42 58.76
N ALA A 288 5.20 8.15 59.10
CA ALA A 288 3.96 7.70 59.71
C ALA A 288 4.00 7.99 61.21
N THR A 289 3.67 9.22 61.61
CA THR A 289 3.10 9.49 62.94
C THR A 289 1.99 10.53 62.87
N GLY A 290 0.76 10.05 62.99
CA GLY A 290 -0.28 10.75 63.74
C GLY A 290 -1.15 11.74 62.98
N SER A 291 -2.33 11.27 62.57
CA SER A 291 -3.62 11.80 63.05
C SER A 291 -4.65 12.07 61.94
N THR A 292 -5.52 11.07 61.77
CA THR A 292 -6.99 11.16 61.83
C THR A 292 -7.77 12.23 61.06
N ARG A 293 -8.69 11.73 60.20
CA ARG A 293 -10.04 12.27 59.83
C ARG A 293 -10.06 13.52 58.92
N ASN A 294 -10.89 13.65 57.87
CA ASN A 294 -12.21 13.12 57.55
C ASN A 294 -12.47 13.10 56.02
N SER A 295 -13.19 12.07 55.58
CA SER A 295 -14.35 12.04 54.67
C SER A 295 -14.51 13.03 53.50
N LEU A 296 -14.55 12.43 52.30
CA LEU A 296 -15.66 12.42 51.32
C LEU A 296 -16.33 13.72 50.85
N ALA A 297 -16.41 13.78 49.51
CA ALA A 297 -17.49 14.31 48.66
C ALA A 297 -17.43 15.78 48.24
N GLY A 298 -17.65 15.99 46.93
CA GLY A 298 -18.06 17.29 46.39
C GLY A 298 -17.68 17.52 44.93
N LEU A 299 -18.49 17.00 44.01
CA LEU A 299 -18.65 17.60 42.68
C LEU A 299 -19.17 19.05 42.85
N SER A 300 -18.57 20.01 42.16
CA SER A 300 -19.35 21.09 41.54
C SER A 300 -18.57 21.79 40.43
N THR A 301 -19.22 21.80 39.27
CA THR A 301 -19.15 22.81 38.23
C THR A 301 -19.37 24.22 38.78
N SER A 302 -18.63 25.23 38.31
CA SER A 302 -19.23 26.45 37.75
C SER A 302 -18.18 27.45 37.26
N SER A 303 -18.56 28.02 36.11
CA SER A 303 -18.16 29.23 35.42
C SER A 303 -17.91 30.47 36.30
N ASP A 304 -16.99 31.33 35.86
CA ASP A 304 -17.10 32.80 35.66
C ASP A 304 -15.70 33.44 35.81
N SER A 305 -15.08 33.93 34.74
CA SER A 305 -15.31 35.15 33.95
C SER A 305 -14.56 36.38 34.49
N THR A 306 -13.75 36.95 33.59
CA THR A 306 -13.45 38.38 33.44
C THR A 306 -12.51 39.08 34.45
N LEU A 307 -11.30 39.49 34.02
CA LEU A 307 -11.02 40.84 33.52
C LEU A 307 -9.51 41.08 33.32
N ILE A 308 -9.21 41.68 32.17
CA ILE A 308 -7.92 42.25 31.79
C ILE A 308 -7.79 43.63 32.45
N GLY A 309 -6.60 43.94 32.95
CA GLY A 309 -6.16 45.29 33.31
C GLY A 309 -4.63 45.35 33.34
N PRO A 310 -3.97 46.23 32.58
CA PRO A 310 -2.53 46.30 32.44
C PRO A 310 -1.93 47.27 33.47
N GLU A 311 -0.73 46.99 34.00
CA GLU A 311 0.27 48.03 34.24
C GLU A 311 1.62 47.49 34.73
N LEU A 312 2.67 48.11 34.19
CA LEU A 312 3.85 48.62 34.90
C LEU A 312 5.19 48.06 34.40
N TYR A 313 5.61 48.58 33.24
CA TYR A 313 7.03 48.77 32.91
C TYR A 313 7.46 50.13 33.48
N LYS A 314 8.40 50.14 34.42
CA LYS A 314 9.27 51.27 34.77
C LYS A 314 10.39 50.79 35.68
N ASP A 315 11.58 50.57 35.09
CA ASP A 315 12.78 51.32 35.45
C ASP A 315 13.97 50.79 34.64
N LEU A 316 14.34 51.55 33.61
CA LEU A 316 15.65 51.52 32.99
C LEU A 316 16.49 52.61 33.69
N GLY A 317 17.52 52.20 34.42
CA GLY A 317 18.57 53.07 34.93
C GLY A 317 19.93 52.55 34.50
N ASP A 318 20.56 53.26 33.57
CA ASP A 318 21.93 53.08 33.08
C ASP A 318 22.96 53.11 34.22
N LYS A 319 23.89 52.13 34.25
CA LYS A 319 25.30 52.28 34.68
C LYS A 319 26.20 51.21 34.02
N PRO A 320 27.50 51.50 33.80
CA PRO A 320 28.30 50.94 32.71
C PRO A 320 28.84 49.54 32.99
N VAL A 321 29.10 48.84 31.88
CA VAL A 321 29.66 47.50 31.77
C VAL A 321 31.16 47.53 32.08
N ASP A 322 31.54 46.96 33.22
CA ASP A 322 32.91 46.49 33.47
C ASP A 322 32.98 44.97 33.21
N LEU A 323 33.96 44.61 32.39
CA LEU A 323 34.19 43.28 31.83
C LEU A 323 35.02 42.45 32.83
N GLU A 324 34.36 41.82 33.80
CA GLU A 324 34.98 40.77 34.62
C GLU A 324 34.38 39.39 34.27
N SER A 325 35.24 38.51 33.78
CA SER A 325 34.97 37.10 33.53
C SER A 325 34.44 36.41 34.80
N PRO A 326 33.29 35.68 34.78
CA PRO A 326 32.80 35.05 35.98
C PRO A 326 33.72 33.88 36.36
N SER A 327 34.30 34.01 37.55
CA SER A 327 35.06 32.96 38.22
C SER A 327 34.23 31.67 38.35
N SER A 328 34.93 30.54 38.37
CA SER A 328 34.44 29.16 38.28
C SER A 328 33.57 28.65 39.44
N LYS A 329 32.84 29.52 40.15
CA LYS A 329 32.01 29.16 41.30
C LYS A 329 30.53 29.60 41.20
N GLU A 330 30.12 30.31 40.14
CA GLU A 330 28.72 30.72 39.95
C GLU A 330 27.91 29.83 38.99
N ILE A 331 28.48 28.74 38.46
CA ILE A 331 27.80 27.85 37.49
C ILE A 331 26.82 26.87 38.18
N SER A 332 26.78 26.82 39.52
CA SER A 332 25.97 25.85 40.28
C SER A 332 24.55 26.34 40.67
N GLN A 333 24.03 27.40 40.08
CA GLN A 333 22.64 27.86 40.33
C GLN A 333 21.87 28.19 39.04
N ILE A 334 21.88 27.27 38.07
CA ILE A 334 20.82 27.23 37.05
C ILE A 334 19.79 26.22 37.57
N PRO A 335 18.49 26.56 37.69
CA PRO A 335 17.49 25.65 38.26
C PRO A 335 17.53 24.33 37.51
N GLU A 336 17.64 23.23 38.25
CA GLU A 336 17.63 21.87 37.72
C GLU A 336 16.31 21.68 36.95
N VAL A 337 16.38 21.84 35.63
CA VAL A 337 15.20 21.73 34.78
C VAL A 337 14.73 20.28 34.86
N ASP A 338 13.59 20.05 35.49
CA ASP A 338 12.98 18.72 35.59
C ASP A 338 12.54 18.27 34.19
N TRP A 339 13.46 17.61 33.48
CA TRP A 339 13.25 17.11 32.13
C TRP A 339 12.19 16.02 32.11
N ARG A 340 11.91 15.35 33.25
CA ARG A 340 10.85 14.34 33.36
C ARG A 340 9.47 14.99 33.24
N GLN A 341 9.26 16.13 33.90
CA GLN A 341 8.01 16.88 33.79
C GLN A 341 7.76 17.36 32.35
N HIS A 342 8.81 17.90 31.71
CA HIS A 342 8.76 18.28 30.29
C HIS A 342 8.54 17.07 29.36
N GLY A 343 9.11 15.92 29.70
CA GLY A 343 8.87 14.63 29.06
C GLY A 343 7.40 14.22 29.14
N ARG A 344 6.79 14.25 30.33
CA ARG A 344 5.35 13.96 30.54
C ARG A 344 4.46 14.89 29.71
N ASP A 345 4.72 16.20 29.74
CA ASP A 345 3.93 17.17 28.98
C ASP A 345 4.06 16.96 27.46
N THR A 346 5.26 16.60 27.01
CA THR A 346 5.52 16.30 25.61
C THR A 346 4.87 14.99 25.19
N GLY A 347 4.90 13.95 26.04
CA GLY A 347 4.21 12.68 25.84
C GLY A 347 2.71 12.89 25.62
N ARG A 348 2.05 13.66 26.49
CA ARG A 348 0.63 14.02 26.36
C ARG A 348 0.32 14.73 25.03
N ARG A 349 1.19 15.66 24.59
CA ARG A 349 1.05 16.36 23.29
C ARG A 349 1.23 15.41 22.11
N ILE A 350 2.26 14.56 22.14
CA ILE A 350 2.55 13.55 21.11
C ILE A 350 1.36 12.60 21.02
N LYS A 351 0.88 12.05 22.15
CA LYS A 351 -0.28 11.17 22.20
C LYS A 351 -1.53 11.80 21.58
N LYS A 352 -1.84 13.03 21.95
CA LYS A 352 -2.97 13.78 21.37
C LYS A 352 -2.80 13.93 19.86
N ARG A 353 -1.58 14.23 19.39
CA ARG A 353 -1.30 14.38 17.97
C ARG A 353 -1.37 13.05 17.21
N LEU A 354 -0.83 11.97 17.74
CA LEU A 354 -0.90 10.62 17.15
C LEU A 354 -2.36 10.18 16.97
N ARG A 355 -3.24 10.44 17.95
CA ARG A 355 -4.68 10.15 17.81
C ARG A 355 -5.34 10.95 16.68
N VAL A 356 -4.98 12.22 16.51
CA VAL A 356 -5.49 13.03 15.39
C VAL A 356 -5.03 12.45 14.06
N ILE A 357 -3.75 12.06 13.97
CA ILE A 357 -3.19 11.41 12.78
C ILE A 357 -3.88 10.07 12.50
N MET A 358 -4.15 9.26 13.52
CA MET A 358 -4.87 8.00 13.40
C MET A 358 -6.28 8.20 12.82
N ASN A 359 -7.00 9.23 13.27
CA ASN A 359 -8.30 9.58 12.70
C ASN A 359 -8.21 10.08 11.25
N ASP A 360 -7.11 10.74 10.87
CA ASP A 360 -6.87 11.07 9.46
C ASP A 360 -6.67 9.79 8.63
N TYR A 361 -5.92 8.81 9.13
CA TYR A 361 -5.76 7.51 8.47
C TYR A 361 -7.09 6.77 8.33
N ASP A 362 -7.96 6.80 9.34
CA ASP A 362 -9.32 6.24 9.24
C ASP A 362 -10.13 6.89 8.10
N LYS A 363 -9.97 8.21 7.91
CA LYS A 363 -10.60 8.92 6.78
C LYS A 363 -10.05 8.42 5.45
N GLN A 364 -8.73 8.30 5.33
CA GLN A 364 -8.07 7.85 4.10
C GLN A 364 -8.38 6.39 3.74
N ILE A 365 -8.48 5.51 4.75
CA ILE A 365 -8.88 4.10 4.58
C ILE A 365 -10.32 4.02 4.06
N ARG A 366 -11.23 4.88 4.56
CA ARG A 366 -12.60 4.99 4.04
C ARG A 366 -12.62 5.48 2.58
N GLU A 367 -11.83 6.49 2.25
CA GLU A 367 -11.72 6.98 0.87
C GLU A 367 -11.21 5.90 -0.10
N CYS A 368 -10.19 5.13 0.31
CA CYS A 368 -9.71 3.98 -0.47
C CYS A 368 -10.79 2.90 -0.61
N THR A 369 -11.53 2.60 0.47
CA THR A 369 -12.62 1.61 0.44
C THR A 369 -13.73 2.02 -0.51
N MET A 370 -14.16 3.29 -0.49
CA MET A 370 -15.16 3.80 -1.43
C MET A 370 -14.68 3.71 -2.88
N ALA A 371 -13.41 4.00 -3.16
CA ALA A 371 -12.85 3.88 -4.50
C ALA A 371 -12.80 2.40 -4.97
N ILE A 372 -12.41 1.47 -4.09
CA ILE A 372 -12.41 0.03 -4.35
C ILE A 372 -13.83 -0.46 -4.68
N GLU A 373 -14.82 -0.10 -3.86
CA GLU A 373 -16.23 -0.46 -4.08
C GLU A 373 -16.77 0.13 -5.38
N GLY A 374 -16.40 1.39 -5.70
CA GLY A 374 -16.74 2.03 -6.96
C GLY A 374 -16.18 1.30 -8.17
N LEU A 375 -14.91 0.90 -8.14
CA LEU A 375 -14.27 0.12 -9.21
C LEU A 375 -14.89 -1.29 -9.35
N GLN A 376 -15.21 -1.94 -8.22
CA GLN A 376 -15.87 -3.24 -8.22
C GLN A 376 -17.26 -3.17 -8.86
N LEU A 377 -18.05 -2.15 -8.50
CA LEU A 377 -19.36 -1.94 -9.09
C LEU A 377 -19.27 -1.68 -10.60
N ASP A 378 -18.34 -0.82 -11.06
CA ASP A 378 -18.13 -0.54 -12.49
C ASP A 378 -17.75 -1.81 -13.27
N THR A 379 -16.86 -2.63 -12.70
CA THR A 379 -16.47 -3.92 -13.27
C THR A 379 -17.66 -4.86 -13.38
N GLN A 380 -18.45 -5.00 -12.32
CA GLN A 380 -19.64 -5.87 -12.31
C GLN A 380 -20.69 -5.43 -13.33
N MET A 381 -20.95 -4.12 -13.42
CA MET A 381 -21.89 -3.56 -14.38
C MET A 381 -21.43 -3.81 -15.82
N THR A 382 -20.14 -3.62 -16.09
CA THR A 382 -19.53 -3.90 -17.40
C THR A 382 -19.63 -5.38 -17.77
N TRP A 383 -19.38 -6.31 -16.84
CA TRP A 383 -19.53 -7.75 -17.07
C TRP A 383 -20.97 -8.15 -17.39
N ASN A 384 -21.93 -7.63 -16.62
CA ASN A 384 -23.35 -7.89 -16.88
C ASN A 384 -23.78 -7.38 -18.26
N GLN A 385 -23.26 -6.21 -18.66
CA GLN A 385 -23.52 -5.64 -19.97
C GLN A 385 -22.92 -6.49 -21.11
N ILE A 386 -21.67 -6.95 -20.97
CA ILE A 386 -21.03 -7.85 -21.94
C ILE A 386 -21.82 -9.16 -22.04
N GLY A 387 -22.20 -9.77 -20.90
CA GLY A 387 -23.00 -11.00 -20.90
C GLY A 387 -24.36 -10.82 -21.59
N TYR A 388 -24.99 -9.66 -21.44
CA TYR A 388 -26.22 -9.34 -22.15
C TYR A 388 -26.00 -9.20 -23.67
N GLN A 389 -24.92 -8.55 -24.09
CA GLN A 389 -24.55 -8.43 -25.50
C GLN A 389 -24.22 -9.79 -26.11
N ASP A 390 -23.47 -10.64 -25.41
CA ASP A 390 -23.14 -12.00 -25.84
C ASP A 390 -24.40 -12.87 -25.98
N ALA A 391 -25.35 -12.73 -25.07
CA ALA A 391 -26.65 -13.40 -25.22
C ALA A 391 -27.37 -12.95 -26.48
N GLN A 392 -27.37 -11.65 -26.79
CA GLN A 392 -27.98 -11.13 -28.02
C GLN A 392 -27.25 -11.59 -29.28
N THR A 393 -25.91 -11.58 -29.31
CA THR A 393 -25.13 -12.04 -30.47
C THR A 393 -25.34 -13.53 -30.68
N ASN A 394 -25.33 -14.33 -29.62
CA ASN A 394 -25.64 -15.76 -29.68
C ASN A 394 -27.07 -16.02 -30.19
N LEU A 395 -28.05 -15.23 -29.78
CA LEU A 395 -29.41 -15.31 -30.32
C LEU A 395 -29.48 -14.96 -31.81
N ARG A 396 -28.70 -13.97 -32.26
CA ARG A 396 -28.58 -13.63 -33.70
C ARG A 396 -27.91 -14.77 -34.47
N ILE A 397 -26.80 -15.29 -33.98
CA ILE A 397 -26.08 -16.44 -34.58
C ILE A 397 -27.01 -17.65 -34.66
N ALA A 398 -27.76 -17.97 -33.59
CA ALA A 398 -28.71 -19.07 -33.59
C ALA A 398 -29.83 -18.87 -34.62
N ARG A 399 -30.31 -17.62 -34.79
CA ARG A 399 -31.33 -17.27 -35.80
C ARG A 399 -30.80 -17.42 -37.22
N ASP A 400 -29.60 -16.92 -37.47
CA ASP A 400 -28.95 -17.00 -38.78
C ASP A 400 -28.60 -18.47 -39.12
N THR A 401 -28.07 -19.23 -38.15
CA THR A 401 -27.84 -20.67 -38.28
C THR A 401 -29.13 -21.44 -38.57
N ARG A 402 -30.26 -21.04 -37.97
CA ARG A 402 -31.57 -21.62 -38.26
C ARG A 402 -32.02 -21.32 -39.69
N ARG A 403 -31.73 -20.13 -40.21
CA ARG A 403 -32.02 -19.75 -41.61
C ARG A 403 -31.13 -20.52 -42.59
N ASP A 404 -29.84 -20.63 -42.29
CA ASP A 404 -28.88 -21.41 -43.08
C ASP A 404 -29.26 -22.89 -43.12
N SER A 405 -29.76 -23.43 -41.99
CA SER A 405 -30.33 -24.79 -41.94
C SER A 405 -31.53 -24.96 -42.88
N GLY A 406 -32.32 -23.89 -43.07
CA GLY A 406 -33.41 -23.86 -44.04
C GLY A 406 -32.91 -23.93 -45.49
N GLN A 407 -31.89 -23.13 -45.82
CA GLN A 407 -31.26 -23.15 -47.15
C GLN A 407 -30.58 -24.49 -47.45
N MET A 408 -29.91 -25.07 -46.46
CA MET A 408 -29.28 -26.38 -46.57
C MET A 408 -30.31 -27.48 -46.92
N ARG A 409 -31.52 -27.41 -46.35
CA ARG A 409 -32.62 -28.32 -46.70
C ARG A 409 -33.09 -28.13 -48.14
N SER A 410 -33.15 -26.89 -48.64
CA SER A 410 -33.55 -26.61 -50.01
C SER A 410 -32.54 -27.14 -51.04
N ILE A 411 -31.23 -27.01 -50.79
CA ILE A 411 -30.20 -27.58 -51.68
C ILE A 411 -30.30 -29.11 -51.69
N ALA A 412 -30.48 -29.74 -50.53
CA ALA A 412 -30.66 -31.19 -50.44
C ALA A 412 -31.90 -31.67 -51.23
N MET A 413 -33.04 -30.96 -51.14
CA MET A 413 -34.23 -31.27 -51.94
C MET A 413 -33.93 -31.23 -53.44
N LEU A 414 -33.18 -30.24 -53.92
CA LEU A 414 -32.81 -30.10 -55.32
C LEU A 414 -32.01 -31.33 -55.80
N THR A 415 -31.01 -31.75 -55.01
CA THR A 415 -30.20 -32.94 -55.33
C THR A 415 -31.03 -34.23 -55.34
N MET A 416 -32.01 -34.37 -54.45
CA MET A 416 -32.89 -35.54 -54.38
C MET A 416 -33.83 -35.67 -55.59
N ILE A 417 -34.15 -34.56 -56.27
CA ILE A 417 -34.99 -34.57 -57.48
C ILE A 417 -34.14 -34.84 -58.72
N PHE A 418 -32.95 -34.22 -58.84
CA PHE A 418 -32.11 -34.35 -60.03
C PHE A 418 -31.31 -35.65 -60.10
N LEU A 419 -30.92 -36.22 -58.96
CA LEU A 419 -30.07 -37.42 -58.91
C LEU A 419 -30.76 -38.68 -59.48
N PRO A 420 -32.06 -38.94 -59.20
CA PRO A 420 -32.79 -40.02 -59.86
C PRO A 420 -32.96 -39.80 -61.37
N ALA A 421 -33.27 -38.57 -61.79
CA ALA A 421 -33.46 -38.23 -63.20
C ALA A 421 -32.19 -38.41 -64.02
N THR A 422 -31.04 -37.99 -63.48
CA THR A 422 -29.73 -38.15 -64.13
C THR A 422 -29.28 -39.61 -64.20
N PHE A 423 -29.55 -40.41 -63.16
CA PHE A 423 -29.28 -41.85 -63.17
C PHE A 423 -30.08 -42.59 -64.24
N VAL A 424 -31.39 -42.34 -64.31
CA VAL A 424 -32.27 -42.93 -65.34
C VAL A 424 -31.87 -42.43 -66.73
N SER A 425 -31.56 -41.14 -66.90
CA SER A 425 -31.07 -40.60 -68.17
C SER A 425 -29.81 -41.32 -68.66
N SER A 426 -28.86 -41.63 -67.77
CA SER A 426 -27.63 -42.37 -68.14
C SER A 426 -27.90 -43.81 -68.57
N ILE A 427 -28.80 -44.53 -67.87
CA ILE A 427 -29.19 -45.90 -68.23
C ILE A 427 -29.83 -45.94 -69.63
N PHE A 428 -30.71 -44.99 -69.91
CA PHE A 428 -31.44 -44.93 -71.18
C PHE A 428 -30.61 -44.29 -72.32
N SER A 429 -29.60 -43.47 -72.01
CA SER A 429 -28.71 -42.87 -73.02
C SER A 429 -27.86 -43.89 -73.77
N MET A 430 -27.65 -45.09 -73.22
CA MET A 430 -26.82 -46.11 -73.86
C MET A 430 -27.57 -46.93 -74.93
N THR A 431 -28.90 -46.90 -74.96
CA THR A 431 -29.67 -47.92 -75.72
C THR A 431 -30.87 -47.41 -76.51
N PHE A 432 -31.34 -46.16 -76.30
CA PHE A 432 -32.66 -45.75 -76.82
C PHE A 432 -32.69 -44.92 -78.11
N PHE A 433 -31.61 -44.20 -78.47
CA PHE A 433 -31.58 -43.43 -79.73
C PHE A 433 -30.77 -44.18 -80.80
N ASN A 434 -31.47 -44.77 -81.77
CA ASN A 434 -30.84 -45.41 -82.92
C ASN A 434 -30.67 -44.39 -84.06
N TRP A 435 -29.50 -43.75 -84.11
CA TRP A 435 -29.21 -42.67 -85.08
C TRP A 435 -28.89 -43.17 -86.51
N HIS A 436 -28.98 -44.49 -86.77
CA HIS A 436 -28.81 -45.10 -88.10
C HIS A 436 -30.02 -45.99 -88.46
N PRO A 437 -31.15 -45.41 -88.91
CA PRO A 437 -32.31 -46.19 -89.36
C PRO A 437 -32.15 -46.66 -90.82
N GLU A 438 -32.54 -47.91 -91.13
CA GLU A 438 -32.80 -48.34 -92.51
C GLU A 438 -34.18 -47.83 -92.97
N ALA A 439 -34.36 -47.69 -94.29
CA ALA A 439 -35.43 -46.91 -94.92
C ALA A 439 -36.85 -47.31 -94.47
N GLY A 440 -37.48 -46.46 -93.65
CA GLY A 440 -38.90 -46.55 -93.27
C GLY A 440 -39.17 -46.59 -91.75
N GLU A 441 -38.15 -46.72 -90.91
CA GLU A 441 -38.33 -46.75 -89.45
C GLU A 441 -38.13 -45.38 -88.77
N GLY A 442 -39.03 -45.08 -87.83
CA GLY A 442 -39.03 -43.81 -87.10
C GLY A 442 -37.83 -43.67 -86.19
N ILE A 443 -37.18 -42.51 -86.26
CA ILE A 443 -36.00 -42.12 -85.45
C ILE A 443 -36.31 -42.08 -83.93
N VAL A 444 -37.58 -42.18 -83.53
CA VAL A 444 -38.06 -42.16 -82.15
C VAL A 444 -38.83 -43.43 -81.82
N SER A 445 -38.33 -44.22 -80.86
CA SER A 445 -38.99 -45.43 -80.36
C SER A 445 -40.38 -45.10 -79.75
N PRO A 446 -41.44 -45.87 -80.06
CA PRO A 446 -42.78 -45.70 -79.47
C PRO A 446 -42.82 -45.79 -77.94
N TYR A 447 -41.77 -46.34 -77.32
CA TYR A 447 -41.65 -46.52 -75.87
C TYR A 447 -41.01 -45.34 -75.13
N ALA A 448 -40.79 -44.21 -75.81
CA ALA A 448 -40.23 -43.00 -75.19
C ALA A 448 -41.04 -42.50 -73.95
N TRP A 449 -42.32 -42.86 -73.84
CA TRP A 449 -43.16 -42.55 -72.69
C TRP A 449 -42.80 -43.31 -71.40
N ILE A 450 -42.05 -44.42 -71.49
CA ILE A 450 -41.62 -45.20 -70.31
C ILE A 450 -40.58 -44.42 -69.49
N TYR A 451 -39.69 -43.68 -70.16
CA TYR A 451 -38.67 -42.85 -69.52
C TYR A 451 -39.24 -41.85 -68.48
N PRO A 452 -40.19 -40.96 -68.83
CA PRO A 452 -40.75 -40.01 -67.86
C PRO A 452 -41.55 -40.71 -66.76
N VAL A 453 -42.21 -41.85 -67.05
CA VAL A 453 -43.00 -42.59 -66.04
C VAL A 453 -42.10 -43.23 -64.99
N VAL A 454 -41.07 -43.96 -65.40
CA VAL A 454 -40.12 -44.60 -64.48
C VAL A 454 -39.38 -43.55 -63.65
N THR A 455 -38.97 -42.45 -64.27
CA THR A 455 -38.30 -41.34 -63.57
C THR A 455 -39.21 -40.72 -62.51
N MET A 456 -40.49 -40.49 -62.81
CA MET A 456 -41.44 -39.94 -61.84
C MET A 456 -41.65 -40.89 -60.64
N VAL A 457 -41.78 -42.19 -60.89
CA VAL A 457 -41.97 -43.20 -59.82
C VAL A 457 -40.77 -43.24 -58.88
N ILE A 458 -39.54 -43.31 -59.41
CA ILE A 458 -38.34 -43.36 -58.58
C ILE A 458 -38.18 -42.05 -57.77
N THR A 459 -38.44 -40.90 -58.39
CA THR A 459 -38.38 -39.60 -57.70
C THR A 459 -39.41 -39.51 -56.58
N ALA A 460 -40.62 -40.02 -56.79
CA ALA A 460 -41.66 -40.09 -55.76
C ALA A 460 -41.26 -40.96 -54.57
N VAL A 461 -40.61 -42.11 -54.81
CA VAL A 461 -40.10 -43.00 -53.75
C VAL A 461 -39.01 -42.32 -52.93
N VAL A 462 -38.05 -41.64 -53.57
CA VAL A 462 -36.96 -40.94 -52.86
C VAL A 462 -37.51 -39.80 -51.99
N LEU A 463 -38.45 -39.00 -52.52
CA LEU A 463 -39.07 -37.91 -51.78
C LEU A 463 -39.93 -38.41 -50.61
N THR A 464 -40.69 -39.50 -50.78
CA THR A 464 -41.50 -40.08 -49.70
C THR A 464 -40.64 -40.63 -48.57
N VAL A 465 -39.56 -41.35 -48.87
CA VAL A 465 -38.62 -41.85 -47.85
C VAL A 465 -37.97 -40.70 -47.08
N TRP A 466 -37.52 -39.65 -47.77
CA TRP A 466 -36.94 -38.49 -47.13
C TRP A 466 -37.93 -37.74 -46.24
N TRP A 467 -39.16 -37.56 -46.71
CA TRP A 467 -40.21 -36.88 -45.95
C TRP A 467 -40.57 -37.64 -44.67
N ILE A 468 -40.70 -38.96 -44.74
CA ILE A 468 -40.96 -39.82 -43.58
C ILE A 468 -39.80 -39.73 -42.59
N LYS A 469 -38.55 -39.83 -43.05
CA LYS A 469 -37.37 -39.77 -42.18
C LYS A 469 -37.22 -38.40 -41.51
N THR A 470 -37.46 -37.32 -42.26
CA THR A 470 -37.41 -35.95 -41.75
C THR A 470 -38.52 -35.69 -40.72
N ARG A 471 -39.75 -36.17 -40.96
CA ARG A 471 -40.84 -36.08 -39.98
C ARG A 471 -40.56 -36.88 -38.71
N ARG A 472 -39.99 -38.08 -38.83
CA ARG A 472 -39.63 -38.91 -37.66
C ARG A 472 -38.54 -38.25 -36.80
N GLN A 473 -37.55 -37.62 -37.43
CA GLN A 473 -36.53 -36.86 -36.70
C GLN A 473 -37.12 -35.66 -35.96
N GLN A 474 -38.12 -34.98 -36.53
CA GLN A 474 -38.80 -33.86 -35.84
C GLN A 474 -39.65 -34.34 -34.66
N ALA A 475 -40.33 -35.49 -34.77
CA ALA A 475 -41.12 -36.04 -33.68
C ALA A 475 -40.26 -36.55 -32.51
N ALA A 476 -39.11 -37.17 -32.79
CA ALA A 476 -38.19 -37.63 -31.75
C ALA A 476 -37.54 -36.48 -30.97
N VAL A 477 -37.23 -35.35 -31.64
CA VAL A 477 -36.70 -34.16 -30.97
C VAL A 477 -37.74 -33.47 -30.08
N PHE A 478 -39.02 -33.48 -30.49
CA PHE A 478 -40.11 -32.93 -29.67
C PHE A 478 -40.33 -33.72 -28.38
N ASP A 479 -40.30 -35.05 -28.46
CA ASP A 479 -40.46 -35.96 -27.31
C ASP A 479 -39.34 -35.76 -26.28
N ASP A 480 -38.09 -35.60 -26.74
CA ASP A 480 -36.92 -35.34 -25.87
C ASP A 480 -37.01 -33.98 -25.14
N SER A 481 -37.49 -32.93 -25.83
CA SER A 481 -37.67 -31.60 -25.22
C SER A 481 -38.77 -31.54 -24.16
N ASP A 482 -39.84 -32.34 -24.32
CA ASP A 482 -40.91 -32.44 -23.33
C ASP A 482 -40.46 -33.21 -22.08
N VAL A 483 -39.54 -34.17 -22.23
CA VAL A 483 -38.92 -34.91 -21.11
C VAL A 483 -37.94 -34.02 -20.32
N GLU A 484 -37.12 -33.19 -20.99
CA GLU A 484 -36.21 -32.25 -20.31
C GLU A 484 -36.97 -31.15 -19.54
N MET A 485 -38.06 -30.59 -20.09
CA MET A 485 -38.87 -29.57 -19.39
C MET A 485 -39.52 -30.10 -18.11
N ASN A 486 -39.94 -31.38 -18.10
CA ASN A 486 -40.50 -32.03 -16.92
C ASN A 486 -39.44 -32.35 -15.85
N HIS A 487 -38.16 -32.46 -16.22
CA HIS A 487 -37.07 -32.67 -15.27
C HIS A 487 -36.58 -31.38 -14.58
N VAL A 488 -36.66 -30.23 -15.25
CA VAL A 488 -36.24 -28.92 -14.69
C VAL A 488 -37.31 -28.33 -13.75
N THR A 489 -38.57 -28.67 -13.94
CA THR A 489 -39.69 -28.21 -13.09
C THR A 489 -39.79 -28.96 -11.75
N HIS A 490 -38.99 -30.01 -11.56
CA HIS A 490 -38.98 -30.86 -10.35
C HIS A 490 -37.67 -30.80 -9.53
N LYS A 491 -36.80 -29.82 -9.78
CA LYS A 491 -35.67 -29.44 -8.91
C LYS A 491 -35.84 -28.00 -8.45
#